data_AF-A0A0M2U5M3-F1
#
_entry.id   AF-A0A0M2U5M3-F1
#
_cell.length_a   1.000
_cell.length_b   1.000
_cell.length_c   1.000
_cell.angle_alpha   90.00
_cell.angle_beta   90.00
_cell.angle_gamma   90.00
#
_symmetry.space_group_name_H-M   'P 1'
#
loop_
_entity.id
_entity.type
_entity.pdbx_description
1 polymer ?
#
loop_
_entity_poly.entity_id
_entity_poly.type
_entity_poly.pdbx_seq_one_letter_code
_entity_poly.pdbx_strand_id
1 'polypeptide(L)'
;MRVEVKVREVKGKCSAGYKVGDAFFINDPVVASDGETPLCSYAISAMLPYLSAFCRKTDEVDWINSLKELQCPDCKNTVTFSLTRVD
;
A
#
# COMPACT_ATOMS: atom_id res chain seq x y z
N MET A 1 1.81 14.48 0.80
CA MET A 1 0.42 14.09 1.12
C MET A 1 0.47 12.79 1.88
N ARG A 2 -0.43 12.57 2.84
CA ARG A 2 -0.51 11.27 3.50
C ARG A 2 -1.32 10.29 2.64
N VAL A 3 -0.90 9.03 2.64
CA VAL A 3 -1.55 7.96 1.87
C VAL A 3 -1.90 6.82 2.81
N GLU A 4 -3.17 6.44 2.85
CA GLU A 4 -3.63 5.20 3.46
C GLU A 4 -3.39 4.04 2.48
N VAL A 5 -2.73 2.99 2.98
CA VAL A 5 -2.54 1.72 2.29
C VAL A 5 -3.29 0.66 3.08
N LYS A 6 -4.39 0.15 2.51
CA LYS A 6 -5.33 -0.73 3.21
C LYS A 6 -5.48 -2.06 2.50
N VAL A 7 -5.43 -3.16 3.25
CA VAL A 7 -5.62 -4.51 2.70
C VAL A 7 -7.08 -4.67 2.27
N ARG A 8 -7.27 -4.81 0.96
CA ARG A 8 -8.57 -5.02 0.32
C ARG A 8 -8.90 -6.49 0.18
N GLU A 9 -7.91 -7.32 -0.18
CA GLU A 9 -8.10 -8.74 -0.45
C GLU A 9 -6.85 -9.55 -0.05
N VAL A 10 -7.08 -10.77 0.44
CA VAL A 10 -6.04 -11.79 0.64
C VAL A 10 -6.48 -13.07 -0.06
N LYS A 11 -5.89 -13.34 -1.23
CA LYS A 11 -6.14 -14.54 -2.02
C LYS A 11 -5.22 -15.66 -1.51
N GLY A 12 -5.70 -16.50 -0.61
CA GLY A 12 -4.92 -17.59 -0.01
C GLY A 12 -4.41 -17.26 1.39
N LYS A 13 -3.14 -17.58 1.70
CA LYS A 13 -2.56 -17.37 3.04
C LYS A 13 -1.36 -16.44 2.98
N CYS A 14 -1.47 -15.26 3.60
CA CYS A 14 -0.35 -14.34 3.76
C CYS A 14 0.55 -14.79 4.92
N SER A 15 1.85 -15.04 4.65
CA SER A 15 2.83 -15.40 5.68
C SER A 15 3.16 -14.26 6.66
N ALA A 16 2.97 -13.00 6.24
CA ALA A 16 3.16 -11.84 7.11
C ALA A 16 1.96 -11.57 8.03
N GLY A 17 0.85 -12.29 7.84
CA GLY A 17 -0.31 -12.20 8.72
C GLY A 17 -1.34 -11.11 8.35
N TYR A 18 -1.23 -10.47 7.18
CA TYR A 18 -2.22 -9.49 6.73
C TYR A 18 -3.64 -10.06 6.71
N LYS A 19 -4.60 -9.22 7.12
CA LYS A 19 -6.04 -9.45 7.09
C LYS A 19 -6.74 -8.33 6.36
N VAL A 20 -7.89 -8.63 5.77
CA VAL A 20 -8.74 -7.60 5.15
C VAL A 20 -9.12 -6.57 6.20
N GLY A 21 -8.89 -5.30 5.89
CA GLY A 21 -9.13 -4.18 6.81
C GLY A 21 -7.86 -3.63 7.46
N ASP A 22 -6.79 -4.43 7.57
CA ASP A 22 -5.49 -3.96 8.06
C ASP A 22 -5.03 -2.75 7.24
N ALA A 23 -4.44 -1.76 7.90
CA ALA A 23 -4.04 -0.52 7.26
C ALA A 23 -2.78 0.07 7.88
N PHE A 24 -2.00 0.74 7.04
CA PHE A 24 -0.91 1.60 7.49
C PHE A 24 -0.86 2.84 6.60
N PHE A 25 -0.05 3.82 6.99
CA PHE A 25 0.05 5.09 6.29
C PHE A 25 1.46 5.33 5.75
N ILE A 26 1.54 6.00 4.62
CA ILE A 26 2.76 6.64 4.15
C ILE A 26 2.62 8.14 4.41
N ASN A 27 3.46 8.63 5.32
CA ASN A 27 3.70 10.03 5.59
C ASN A 27 5.07 10.38 5.01
N ASP A 28 5.19 10.41 3.68
CA ASP A 28 6.48 10.52 2.97
C ASP A 28 7.45 11.48 3.68
N PRO A 29 8.65 11.02 4.11
CA PRO A 29 9.32 9.75 3.77
C PRO A 29 9.10 8.58 4.77
N VAL A 30 8.14 8.69 5.69
CA VAL A 30 7.93 7.76 6.80
C VAL A 30 6.79 6.78 6.54
N VAL A 31 7.01 5.50 6.84
CA VAL A 31 5.93 4.51 6.98
C VAL A 31 5.40 4.58 8.41
N ALA A 32 4.16 5.02 8.58
CA ALA A 32 3.48 5.07 9.87
C ALA A 32 2.58 3.84 10.04
N SER A 33 2.92 2.97 10.99
CA SER A 33 2.11 1.83 11.42
C SER A 33 1.38 2.18 12.71
N ASP A 34 0.21 1.58 12.91
CA ASP A 34 -0.55 1.58 14.17
C ASP A 34 0.08 0.66 15.24
N GLY A 35 1.13 -0.10 14.88
CA GLY A 35 1.77 -1.09 15.74
C GLY A 35 1.07 -2.45 15.76
N GLU A 36 -0.11 -2.56 15.14
CA GLU A 36 -0.91 -3.78 15.06
C GLU A 36 -0.80 -4.44 13.67
N THR A 37 -0.86 -3.61 12.63
CA THR A 37 -0.76 -4.02 11.24
C THR A 37 0.69 -4.38 10.91
N PRO A 38 0.98 -5.63 10.50
CA PRO A 38 2.32 -6.03 10.14
C PRO A 38 2.82 -5.25 8.93
N LEU A 39 4.10 -4.87 8.94
CA LEU A 39 4.77 -4.26 7.80
C LEU A 39 5.62 -5.31 7.08
N CYS A 40 5.05 -5.95 6.06
CA CYS A 40 5.76 -6.95 5.27
C CYS A 40 6.83 -6.28 4.40
N SER A 41 8.10 -6.62 4.62
CA SER A 41 9.24 -6.07 3.87
C SER A 41 9.12 -6.29 2.36
N TYR A 42 8.62 -7.47 1.93
CA TYR A 42 8.42 -7.77 0.51
C TYR A 42 7.30 -6.94 -0.13
N ALA A 43 6.18 -6.75 0.59
CA ALA A 43 5.08 -5.93 0.09
C ALA A 43 5.50 -4.46 -0.01
N ILE A 44 6.13 -3.92 1.04
CA ILE A 44 6.63 -2.54 1.05
C ILE A 44 7.64 -2.34 -0.07
N SER A 45 8.64 -3.22 -0.21
CA SER A 45 9.67 -3.09 -1.25
C SER A 45 9.07 -3.07 -2.66
N ALA A 46 8.03 -3.86 -2.94
CA ALA A 46 7.36 -3.88 -4.23
C ALA A 46 6.49 -2.63 -4.48
N MET A 47 5.88 -2.08 -3.43
CA MET A 47 4.98 -0.92 -3.54
C MET A 47 5.70 0.43 -3.46
N LEU A 48 6.87 0.49 -2.81
CA LEU A 48 7.58 1.74 -2.49
C LEU A 48 7.83 2.65 -3.71
N PRO A 49 8.22 2.16 -4.90
CA PRO A 49 8.41 3.01 -6.06
C PRO A 49 7.15 3.79 -6.42
N TYR A 50 5.99 3.13 -6.41
CA TYR A 50 4.70 3.75 -6.68
C TYR A 50 4.28 4.70 -5.56
N LEU A 51 4.42 4.29 -4.30
CA LEU A 51 4.04 5.09 -3.14
C LEU A 51 4.83 6.40 -3.08
N SER A 52 6.13 6.37 -3.42
CA SER A 52 6.98 7.56 -3.44
C SER A 52 6.51 8.63 -4.43
N ALA A 53 5.94 8.21 -5.57
CA ALA A 53 5.34 9.11 -6.54
C ALA A 53 3.90 9.49 -6.13
N PHE A 54 3.11 8.54 -5.67
CA PHE A 54 1.70 8.73 -5.31
C PHE A 54 1.49 9.70 -4.13
N CYS A 55 2.46 9.79 -3.21
CA CYS A 55 2.43 10.73 -2.07
C CYS A 55 2.63 12.21 -2.47
N ARG A 56 2.95 12.49 -3.74
CA ARG A 56 3.18 13.84 -4.26
C ARG A 56 1.96 14.35 -5.01
N LYS A 57 1.82 15.68 -5.05
CA LYS A 57 0.92 16.33 -5.99
C LYS A 57 1.62 16.36 -7.36
N THR A 58 1.00 15.76 -8.36
CA THR A 58 1.48 15.72 -9.75
C THR A 58 0.46 16.41 -10.67
N ASP A 59 0.80 16.56 -11.95
CA ASP A 59 -0.15 17.05 -12.95
C ASP A 59 -1.39 16.17 -13.01
N GLU A 60 -2.57 16.76 -13.24
CA GLU A 60 -3.86 16.05 -13.18
C GLU A 60 -3.93 14.84 -14.13
N VAL A 61 -3.23 14.93 -15.26
CA VAL A 61 -3.19 13.88 -16.30
C VAL A 61 -2.12 12.82 -16.07
N ASP A 62 -1.30 12.94 -15.01
CA ASP A 62 -0.29 11.95 -14.69
C ASP A 62 -0.95 10.60 -14.33
N TRP A 63 -0.45 9.52 -14.93
CA TRP A 63 -0.95 8.15 -14.74
C TRP A 63 -0.97 7.74 -13.26
N ILE A 64 -0.06 8.27 -12.45
CA ILE A 64 0.02 7.94 -11.03
C ILE A 64 -1.28 8.30 -10.29
N ASN A 65 -2.00 9.34 -10.74
CA ASN A 65 -3.28 9.75 -10.14
C ASN A 65 -4.42 8.76 -10.38
N SER A 66 -4.26 7.88 -11.38
CA SER A 66 -5.21 6.81 -11.69
C SER A 66 -4.93 5.52 -10.93
N LEU A 67 -3.80 5.42 -10.22
CA LEU A 67 -3.46 4.25 -9.42
C LEU A 67 -4.46 4.07 -8.26
N LYS A 68 -5.08 2.89 -8.18
CA LYS A 68 -6.08 2.55 -7.13
C LYS A 68 -5.63 1.44 -6.21
N GLU A 69 -4.93 0.46 -6.77
CA GLU A 69 -4.55 -0.75 -6.06
C GLU A 69 -3.13 -1.14 -6.43
N LEU A 70 -2.45 -1.78 -5.48
CA LEU A 70 -1.18 -2.45 -5.65
C LEU A 70 -1.27 -3.85 -5.04
N GLN A 71 -0.35 -4.73 -5.40
CA GLN A 71 -0.26 -6.06 -4.82
C GLN A 71 1.15 -6.36 -4.31
N CYS A 72 1.24 -7.28 -3.35
CA CYS A 72 2.52 -7.87 -2.98
C CYS A 72 3.09 -8.74 -4.14
N PRO A 73 4.39 -9.09 -4.11
CA PRO A 73 5.00 -9.86 -5.21
C PRO A 73 4.59 -11.33 -5.26
N ASP A 74 3.88 -11.86 -4.26
CA ASP A 74 3.40 -13.26 -4.27
C ASP A 74 2.12 -13.39 -5.12
N CYS A 75 2.25 -13.93 -6.33
CA CYS A 75 1.13 -14.15 -7.25
C CYS A 75 0.25 -15.37 -6.88
N LYS A 76 0.69 -16.23 -5.95
CA LYS A 76 -0.05 -17.41 -5.48
C LYS A 76 -0.87 -17.08 -4.23
N ASN A 77 -0.29 -16.34 -3.28
CA ASN A 77 -0.94 -15.91 -2.04
C ASN A 77 -1.12 -14.40 -1.98
N THR A 78 -1.69 -13.82 -3.04
CA THR A 78 -1.67 -12.39 -3.28
C THR A 78 -2.43 -11.60 -2.23
N VAL A 79 -1.78 -10.54 -1.72
CA VAL A 79 -2.42 -9.50 -0.94
C VAL A 79 -2.56 -8.27 -1.82
N THR A 80 -3.78 -7.77 -1.95
CA THR A 80 -4.10 -6.56 -2.71
C THR A 80 -4.40 -5.42 -1.74
N PHE A 81 -3.78 -4.27 -1.98
CA PHE A 81 -3.87 -3.07 -1.17
C PHE A 81 -4.54 -1.95 -1.96
N SER A 82 -5.58 -1.33 -1.41
CA SER A 82 -6.14 -0.08 -1.94
C SER A 82 -5.33 1.11 -1.45
N LEU A 83 -5.20 2.13 -2.30
CA LEU A 83 -4.50 3.37 -2.01
C LEU A 83 -5.47 4.55 -1.98
N THR A 84 -5.42 5.31 -0.88
CA THR A 84 -6.24 6.53 -0.73
C THR A 84 -5.35 7.67 -0.24
N ARG A 85 -5.34 8.79 -0.95
CA ARG A 85 -4.75 10.03 -0.43
C ARG A 85 -5.68 10.57 0.66
N VAL A 86 -5.14 10.76 1.84
CA VAL A 86 -5.85 11.33 2.99
C VAL A 86 -5.04 12.55 3.43
N ASP A 87 -5.65 13.73 3.36
CA ASP A 87 -5.09 15.05 3.72
C ASP A 87 -3.67 15.39 3.17
#